data_AF-A0A1W9N0K5-F1
#
_entry.id   AF-A0A1W9N0K5-F1
#
_cell.length_a   1.000
_cell.length_b   1.000
_cell.length_c   1.000
_cell.angle_alpha   90.00
_cell.angle_beta   90.00
_cell.angle_gamma   90.00
#
_symmetry.space_group_name_H-M   'P 1'
#
loop_
_entity.id
_entity.type
_entity.pdbx_description
1 polymer ?
#
loop_
_entity_poly.entity_id
_entity_poly.type
_entity_poly.pdbx_seq_one_letter_code
_entity_poly.pdbx_strand_id
1 'polypeptide(L)'
;MTLTFENIKEYIRPFSLVIACDTIKNGALRIATPFIYPNGSHIDLFLAHSLDLFDNYILSDAGQTSDYLADMQFNLWATKKRLTLIEDICRSLNVTQSDGQFEILISPEDFEQFYNPIIRLAQACIRIGDLVFTQRLPNSGTFQEEIEEFLAVSHLKYEPDIFLKGDFDNEVKLDFRVYGENVISLVQSLSSRSNSHIVSNEIFRRWYDLKSYKNSSQFVTVYDQTYNTYRDDDIKRLSELSVVLGFPKEQEQILESLAA
;
A
#
# COMPACT_ATOMS: atom_id res chain seq x y z
N MET A 1 43.89 6.73 23.22
CA MET A 1 44.43 6.40 21.88
C MET A 1 43.43 6.95 20.89
N THR A 2 43.80 7.90 20.04
CA THR A 2 42.86 8.48 19.07
C THR A 2 42.51 7.40 18.06
N LEU A 3 41.26 6.97 18.04
CA LEU A 3 40.77 6.01 17.05
C LEU A 3 40.83 6.69 15.68
N THR A 4 41.43 6.03 14.70
CA THR A 4 41.41 6.47 13.30
C THR A 4 40.49 5.56 12.51
N PHE A 5 39.96 6.01 11.38
CA PHE A 5 39.15 5.14 10.52
C PHE A 5 39.89 3.89 10.05
N GLU A 6 41.22 3.94 9.92
CA GLU A 6 42.00 2.76 9.53
C GLU A 6 42.03 1.71 10.66
N ASN A 7 42.21 2.16 11.91
CA ASN A 7 42.12 1.27 13.07
C ASN A 7 40.72 0.68 13.23
N ILE A 8 39.68 1.50 13.01
CA ILE A 8 38.28 1.06 13.09
C ILE A 8 37.99 0.05 11.99
N LYS A 9 38.44 0.30 10.76
CA LYS A 9 38.27 -0.60 9.62
C LYS A 9 38.85 -1.99 9.91
N GLU A 10 40.08 -2.06 10.41
CA GLU A 10 40.71 -3.34 10.77
C GLU A 10 40.00 -4.04 11.93
N TYR A 11 39.44 -3.28 12.88
CA TYR A 11 38.66 -3.84 13.99
C TYR A 11 37.32 -4.45 13.54
N ILE A 12 36.61 -3.83 12.61
CA ILE A 12 35.27 -4.28 12.20
C ILE A 12 35.28 -5.34 11.09
N ARG A 13 36.39 -5.46 10.35
CA ARG A 13 36.55 -6.41 9.24
C ARG A 13 36.23 -7.87 9.59
N PRO A 14 36.51 -8.39 10.80
CA PRO A 14 36.16 -9.76 11.17
C PRO A 14 34.68 -9.97 11.51
N PHE A 15 33.87 -8.91 11.61
CA PHE A 15 32.47 -9.04 11.98
C PHE A 15 31.68 -9.68 10.84
N SER A 16 31.01 -10.80 11.09
CA SER A 16 30.23 -11.52 10.07
C SER A 16 29.09 -10.71 9.44
N LEU A 17 28.72 -9.58 10.06
CA LEU A 17 27.71 -8.64 9.58
C LEU A 17 28.29 -7.50 8.72
N VAL A 18 29.59 -7.54 8.42
CA VAL A 18 30.27 -6.58 7.55
C VAL A 18 30.76 -7.32 6.29
N ILE A 19 30.13 -7.04 5.15
CA ILE A 19 30.51 -7.62 3.85
C ILE A 19 31.73 -6.90 3.28
N ALA A 20 31.73 -5.57 3.38
CA ALA A 20 32.80 -4.71 2.89
C ALA A 20 32.91 -3.46 3.74
N CYS A 21 34.09 -2.86 3.76
CA CYS A 21 34.36 -1.65 4.52
C CYS A 21 35.34 -0.76 3.76
N ASP A 22 34.88 0.41 3.34
CA ASP A 22 35.62 1.29 2.42
C ASP A 22 35.44 2.76 2.81
N THR A 23 36.49 3.56 2.64
CA THR A 23 36.40 5.02 2.84
C THR A 23 35.83 5.65 1.56
N ILE A 24 34.75 6.42 1.69
CA ILE A 24 34.11 7.12 0.57
C ILE A 24 34.68 8.53 0.39
N LYS A 25 34.34 9.20 -0.73
CA LYS A 25 34.95 10.48 -1.15
C LYS A 25 34.88 11.61 -0.12
N ASN A 26 33.87 11.62 0.75
CA ASN A 26 33.71 12.62 1.81
C ASN A 26 34.50 12.29 3.09
N GLY A 27 35.28 11.21 3.09
CA GLY A 27 36.10 10.77 4.23
C GLY A 27 35.36 9.87 5.23
N ALA A 28 34.05 9.64 5.07
CA ALA A 28 33.32 8.70 5.92
C ALA A 28 33.68 7.24 5.59
N LEU A 29 33.56 6.36 6.59
CA LEU A 29 33.74 4.93 6.44
C LEU A 29 32.40 4.27 6.12
N ARG A 30 32.24 3.74 4.91
CA ARG A 30 31.10 2.92 4.51
C ARG A 30 31.27 1.50 5.05
N ILE A 31 30.23 1.00 5.69
CA ILE A 31 30.11 -0.35 6.22
C ILE A 31 28.96 -1.02 5.46
N ALA A 32 29.31 -1.89 4.51
CA ALA A 32 28.32 -2.65 3.76
C ALA A 32 27.81 -3.83 4.60
N THR A 33 26.50 -3.91 4.79
CA THR A 33 25.87 -4.97 5.60
C THR A 33 25.24 -6.05 4.71
N PRO A 34 24.98 -7.26 5.24
CA PRO A 34 24.22 -8.30 4.52
C PRO A 34 22.72 -8.02 4.47
N PHE A 35 22.24 -6.95 5.09
CA PHE A 35 20.82 -6.63 5.13
C PHE A 35 20.40 -5.94 3.82
N ILE A 36 19.16 -6.19 3.43
CA ILE A 36 18.57 -5.68 2.20
C ILE A 36 17.21 -5.03 2.49
N TYR A 37 16.90 -3.99 1.72
CA TYR A 37 15.54 -3.48 1.60
C TYR A 37 14.68 -4.45 0.77
N PRO A 38 13.33 -4.34 0.84
CA PRO A 38 12.43 -5.18 0.05
C PRO A 38 12.64 -5.14 -1.48
N ASN A 39 13.19 -4.06 -2.03
CA ASN A 39 13.53 -3.96 -3.46
C ASN A 39 14.84 -4.68 -3.83
N GLY A 40 15.51 -5.33 -2.86
CA GLY A 40 16.78 -6.03 -3.05
C GLY A 40 18.03 -5.16 -2.95
N SER A 41 17.90 -3.84 -2.76
CA SER A 41 19.06 -2.97 -2.52
C SER A 41 19.64 -3.19 -1.11
N HIS A 42 20.95 -3.03 -0.96
CA HIS A 42 21.64 -3.24 0.31
C HIS A 42 21.46 -2.06 1.27
N ILE A 43 21.44 -2.37 2.56
CA ILE A 43 21.48 -1.38 3.63
C ILE A 43 22.96 -1.14 3.96
N ASP A 44 23.49 0.02 3.55
CA ASP A 44 24.83 0.44 3.92
C ASP A 44 24.76 1.43 5.08
N LEU A 45 25.75 1.35 5.98
CA LEU A 45 25.90 2.29 7.08
C LEU A 45 27.18 3.12 6.88
N PHE A 46 27.19 4.34 7.43
CA PHE A 46 28.27 5.30 7.24
C PHE A 46 28.71 5.84 8.59
N LEU A 47 29.99 5.68 8.91
CA LEU A 47 30.61 6.24 10.10
C LEU A 47 31.38 7.50 9.73
N ALA A 48 31.03 8.61 10.34
CA ALA A 48 31.70 9.91 10.17
C ALA A 48 32.08 10.51 11.53
N HIS A 49 33.01 11.46 11.54
CA HIS A 49 33.25 12.26 12.75
C HIS A 49 32.04 13.15 13.02
N SER A 50 31.64 13.24 14.28
CA SER A 50 30.69 14.25 14.72
C SER A 50 31.33 15.64 14.62
N LEU A 51 30.50 16.66 14.38
CA LEU A 51 30.94 18.07 14.36
C LEU A 51 30.87 18.71 15.77
N ASP A 52 30.68 17.91 16.81
CA ASP A 52 30.63 18.38 18.18
C ASP A 52 32.02 18.63 18.79
N LEU A 53 32.05 19.21 19.98
CA LEU A 53 33.28 19.53 20.71
C LEU A 53 33.99 18.30 21.29
N PHE A 54 33.42 17.11 21.08
CA PHE A 54 33.87 15.84 21.63
C PHE A 54 34.39 14.95 20.47
N ASP A 55 35.26 13.99 20.77
CA ASP A 55 35.82 13.06 19.77
C ASP A 55 34.81 11.94 19.42
N ASN A 56 33.55 12.32 19.18
CA ASN A 56 32.46 11.40 18.87
C ASN A 56 32.39 11.08 17.38
N TYR A 57 31.69 9.99 17.07
CA TYR A 57 31.36 9.58 15.73
C TYR A 57 29.85 9.49 15.56
N ILE A 58 29.39 9.65 14.33
CA ILE A 58 27.99 9.43 13.94
C ILE A 58 27.99 8.22 13.01
N LEU A 59 27.23 7.19 13.41
CA LEU A 59 26.87 6.08 12.54
C LEU A 59 25.49 6.37 11.95
N SER A 60 25.39 6.51 10.62
CA SER A 60 24.18 6.93 9.91
C SER A 60 23.85 6.00 8.74
N ASP A 61 22.58 5.96 8.33
CA ASP A 61 22.15 5.35 7.05
C ASP A 61 22.29 6.30 5.85
N ALA A 62 22.80 7.52 6.08
CA ALA A 62 22.94 8.57 5.08
C ALA A 62 21.64 8.94 4.34
N GLY A 63 20.48 8.69 4.96
CA GLY A 63 19.17 8.95 4.38
C GLY A 63 18.69 7.90 3.38
N GLN A 64 19.43 6.82 3.17
CA GLN A 64 19.08 5.77 2.22
C GLN A 64 17.71 5.14 2.51
N THR A 65 17.34 5.00 3.79
CA THR A 65 16.02 4.46 4.16
C THR A 65 14.91 5.41 3.73
N SER A 66 15.11 6.72 3.89
CA SER A 66 14.15 7.74 3.49
C SER A 66 14.00 7.81 1.97
N ASP A 67 15.11 7.72 1.24
CA ASP A 67 15.12 7.68 -0.23
C ASP A 67 14.40 6.44 -0.75
N TYR A 68 14.70 5.27 -0.18
CA TYR A 68 14.00 4.02 -0.51
C TYR A 68 12.47 4.15 -0.34
N LEU A 69 12.03 4.75 0.77
CA LEU A 69 10.60 4.94 1.03
C LEU A 69 9.97 5.96 0.07
N ALA A 70 10.70 7.02 -0.28
CA ALA A 70 10.26 7.99 -1.28
C ALA A 70 10.10 7.33 -2.67
N ASP A 71 11.04 6.48 -3.09
CA ASP A 71 10.97 5.71 -4.34
C ASP A 71 9.75 4.79 -4.39
N MET A 72 9.36 4.20 -3.25
CA MET A 72 8.16 3.39 -3.11
C MET A 72 6.87 4.23 -2.96
N GLN A 73 6.94 5.54 -3.21
CA GLN A 73 5.86 6.51 -3.00
C GLN A 73 5.28 6.47 -1.57
N PHE A 74 6.06 5.99 -0.61
CA PHE A 74 5.71 5.98 0.81
C PHE A 74 6.07 7.32 1.43
N ASN A 75 5.07 8.19 1.61
CA ASN A 75 5.28 9.39 2.39
C ASN A 75 5.32 9.06 3.90
N LEU A 76 6.53 9.09 4.47
CA LEU A 76 6.84 8.91 5.89
C LEU A 76 6.02 9.87 6.79
N TRP A 77 5.84 11.09 6.31
CA TRP A 77 5.34 12.24 7.06
C TRP A 77 3.83 12.45 6.90
N ALA A 78 3.16 11.61 6.10
CA ALA A 78 1.77 11.82 5.71
C ALA A 78 0.79 11.76 6.89
N THR A 79 1.10 11.03 7.97
CA THR A 79 0.17 10.85 9.09
C THR A 79 0.90 10.83 10.44
N LYS A 80 0.22 11.33 11.48
CA LYS A 80 0.70 11.25 12.87
C LYS A 80 0.94 9.81 13.33
N LYS A 81 0.12 8.85 12.88
CA LYS A 81 0.27 7.43 13.24
C LYS A 81 1.58 6.83 12.70
N ARG A 82 1.96 7.17 11.46
CA ARG A 82 3.24 6.74 10.87
C ARG A 82 4.43 7.35 11.60
N LEU A 83 4.35 8.64 11.91
CA LEU A 83 5.36 9.31 12.73
C LEU A 83 5.57 8.60 14.08
N THR A 84 4.48 8.30 14.79
CA THR A 84 4.57 7.56 16.07
C THR A 84 5.21 6.18 15.90
N LEU A 85 4.90 5.44 14.84
CA LEU A 85 5.53 4.13 14.58
C LEU A 85 7.04 4.25 14.36
N ILE A 86 7.49 5.25 13.59
CA ILE A 86 8.90 5.51 13.34
C ILE A 86 9.59 5.91 14.66
N GLU A 87 8.99 6.82 15.42
CA GLU A 87 9.48 7.25 16.74
C GLU A 87 9.61 6.07 17.70
N ASP A 88 8.64 5.15 17.72
CA ASP A 88 8.66 3.96 18.57
C ASP A 88 9.76 2.97 18.14
N ILE A 89 9.97 2.77 16.84
CA ILE A 89 11.07 1.96 16.31
C ILE A 89 12.41 2.57 16.74
N CYS A 90 12.61 3.86 16.47
CA CYS A 90 13.79 4.63 16.83
C CYS A 90 14.08 4.54 18.34
N ARG A 91 13.06 4.78 19.18
CA ARG A 91 13.18 4.69 20.65
C ARG A 91 13.55 3.29 21.11
N SER A 92 12.97 2.24 20.51
CA SER A 92 13.26 0.85 20.90
C SER A 92 14.69 0.40 20.56
N LEU A 93 15.32 1.04 19.57
CA LEU A 93 16.65 0.70 19.08
C LEU A 93 17.72 1.75 19.45
N ASN A 94 17.36 2.78 20.23
CA ASN A 94 18.22 3.91 20.55
C ASN A 94 18.84 4.55 19.30
N VAL A 95 18.00 4.76 18.29
CA VAL A 95 18.32 5.47 17.04
C VAL A 95 17.63 6.82 17.08
N THR A 96 18.31 7.85 16.59
CA THR A 96 17.75 9.19 16.42
C THR A 96 17.50 9.46 14.94
N GLN A 97 16.53 10.32 14.65
CA GLN A 97 16.30 10.81 13.29
C GLN A 97 16.74 12.27 13.20
N SER A 98 17.56 12.60 12.21
CA SER A 98 18.04 13.96 11.95
C SER A 98 18.15 14.18 10.45
N ASP A 99 17.63 15.30 9.94
CA ASP A 99 17.74 15.72 8.53
C ASP A 99 17.40 14.61 7.49
N GLY A 100 16.40 13.79 7.79
CA GLY A 100 15.96 12.69 6.92
C GLY A 100 16.82 11.42 6.99
N GLN A 101 17.78 11.37 7.91
CA GLN A 101 18.67 10.22 8.14
C GLN A 101 18.40 9.60 9.51
N PHE A 102 18.78 8.34 9.67
CA PHE A 102 18.73 7.61 10.93
C PHE A 102 20.14 7.42 11.46
N GLU A 103 20.36 7.80 12.71
CA GLU A 103 21.69 8.01 13.27
C GLU A 103 21.84 7.44 14.68
N ILE A 104 23.06 7.04 15.03
CA ILE A 104 23.50 6.71 16.39
C ILE A 104 24.79 7.48 16.67
N LEU A 105 24.81 8.24 17.76
CA LEU A 105 26.04 8.85 18.29
C LEU A 105 26.88 7.76 18.97
N ILE A 106 28.16 7.70 18.62
CA ILE A 106 29.13 6.72 19.10
C ILE A 106 30.24 7.47 19.81
N SER A 107 30.42 7.18 21.09
CA SER A 107 31.57 7.64 21.86
C SER A 107 32.76 6.70 21.66
N PRO A 108 34.00 7.13 21.94
CA PRO A 108 35.18 6.26 21.91
C PRO A 108 35.05 5.00 22.78
N GLU A 109 34.25 5.06 23.86
CA GLU A 109 34.03 3.96 24.81
C GLU A 109 33.11 2.88 24.22
N ASP A 110 32.22 3.23 23.28
CA ASP A 110 31.30 2.30 22.63
C ASP A 110 32.00 1.34 21.65
N PHE A 111 33.27 1.59 21.31
CA PHE A 111 33.99 0.79 20.32
C PHE A 111 34.26 -0.65 20.77
N GLU A 112 34.32 -0.92 22.08
CA GLU A 112 34.44 -2.30 22.59
C GLU A 112 33.27 -3.19 22.15
N GLN A 113 32.10 -2.58 21.90
CA GLN A 113 30.88 -3.26 21.47
C GLN A 113 30.31 -2.66 20.19
N PHE A 114 31.18 -2.20 19.27
CA PHE A 114 30.76 -1.48 18.07
C PHE A 114 29.81 -2.27 17.15
N TYR A 115 29.79 -3.59 17.26
CA TYR A 115 28.80 -4.44 16.57
C TYR A 115 27.35 -4.13 16.97
N ASN A 116 27.11 -3.71 18.23
CA ASN A 116 25.78 -3.41 18.73
C ASN A 116 25.14 -2.21 17.98
N PRO A 117 25.81 -1.04 17.86
CA PRO A 117 25.33 0.06 17.03
C PRO A 117 25.03 -0.33 15.57
N ILE A 118 25.89 -1.12 14.92
CA ILE A 118 25.67 -1.60 13.54
C ILE A 118 24.35 -2.39 13.46
N ILE A 119 24.15 -3.35 14.36
CA ILE A 119 22.92 -4.16 14.39
C ILE A 119 21.70 -3.29 14.64
N ARG A 120 21.75 -2.40 15.64
CA ARG A 120 20.59 -1.56 15.99
C ARG A 120 20.19 -0.64 14.85
N LEU A 121 21.15 0.02 14.20
CA LEU A 121 20.84 0.91 13.09
C LEU A 121 20.30 0.13 11.88
N ALA A 122 20.96 -0.96 11.49
CA ALA A 122 20.45 -1.79 10.40
C ALA A 122 19.05 -2.34 10.68
N GLN A 123 18.76 -2.76 11.91
CA GLN A 123 17.42 -3.20 12.32
C GLN A 123 16.39 -2.07 12.26
N ALA A 124 16.78 -0.83 12.55
CA ALA A 124 15.90 0.33 12.39
C ALA A 124 15.58 0.56 10.92
N CYS A 125 16.59 0.56 10.04
CA CYS A 125 16.42 0.68 8.59
C CYS A 125 15.49 -0.41 8.03
N ILE A 126 15.66 -1.67 8.43
CA ILE A 126 14.77 -2.78 8.02
C ILE A 126 13.34 -2.51 8.46
N ARG A 127 13.11 -2.26 9.76
CA ARG A 127 11.76 -2.08 10.31
C ARG A 127 11.03 -0.87 9.73
N ILE A 128 11.76 0.20 9.46
CA ILE A 128 11.22 1.42 8.87
C ILE A 128 10.97 1.20 7.37
N GLY A 129 11.88 0.53 6.66
CA GLY A 129 11.69 0.11 5.27
C GLY A 129 10.45 -0.77 5.09
N ASP A 130 10.23 -1.71 6.01
CA ASP A 130 9.07 -2.61 6.01
C ASP A 130 7.73 -1.88 6.23
N LEU A 131 7.75 -0.61 6.66
CA LEU A 131 6.52 0.19 6.72
C LEU A 131 5.87 0.36 5.34
N VAL A 132 6.60 0.15 4.24
CA VAL A 132 6.01 0.08 2.89
C VAL A 132 4.87 -0.94 2.80
N PHE A 133 4.93 -2.04 3.54
CA PHE A 133 3.88 -3.07 3.57
C PHE A 133 2.68 -2.67 4.45
N THR A 134 2.84 -1.63 5.28
CA THR A 134 1.74 -1.03 6.04
C THR A 134 1.00 0.04 5.24
N GLN A 135 1.51 0.42 4.06
CA GLN A 135 0.61 0.99 3.08
C GLN A 135 -0.49 -0.03 2.92
N ARG A 136 -1.73 0.43 3.13
CA ARG A 136 -2.80 -0.19 2.39
C ARG A 136 -2.28 -0.08 0.96
N LEU A 137 -1.90 -1.20 0.34
CA LEU A 137 -2.00 -1.29 -1.10
C LEU A 137 -3.35 -0.60 -1.34
N PRO A 138 -3.45 0.46 -2.17
CA PRO A 138 -4.78 0.69 -2.71
C PRO A 138 -5.25 -0.71 -3.10
N ASN A 139 -6.42 -1.17 -2.64
CA ASN A 139 -7.05 -2.29 -3.34
C ASN A 139 -6.97 -1.80 -4.78
N SER A 140 -6.00 -2.29 -5.53
CA SER A 140 -5.47 -1.53 -6.67
C SER A 140 -6.33 -1.81 -7.88
N GLY A 141 -7.52 -2.32 -7.61
CA GLY A 141 -8.62 -2.33 -8.49
C GLY A 141 -9.70 -1.37 -8.07
N THR A 142 -10.35 -0.84 -9.08
CA THR A 142 -11.64 -0.17 -8.95
C THR A 142 -12.63 -1.08 -8.19
N PHE A 143 -13.69 -0.51 -7.61
CA PHE A 143 -14.73 -1.34 -6.99
C PHE A 143 -15.32 -2.40 -7.96
N GLN A 144 -15.29 -2.10 -9.27
CA GLN A 144 -15.56 -3.06 -10.34
C GLN A 144 -14.63 -4.28 -10.27
N GLU A 145 -13.32 -4.10 -10.10
CA GLU A 145 -12.35 -5.20 -9.98
C GLU A 145 -12.54 -6.03 -8.70
N GLU A 146 -12.97 -5.42 -7.59
CA GLU A 146 -13.35 -6.19 -6.38
C GLU A 146 -14.55 -7.11 -6.63
N ILE A 147 -15.53 -6.63 -7.41
CA ILE A 147 -16.67 -7.45 -7.86
C ILE A 147 -16.19 -8.54 -8.82
N GLU A 148 -15.28 -8.22 -9.74
CA GLU A 148 -14.73 -9.20 -10.68
C GLU A 148 -13.99 -10.34 -9.97
N GLU A 149 -13.14 -10.01 -8.99
CA GLU A 149 -12.45 -11.00 -8.16
C GLU A 149 -13.45 -11.87 -7.39
N PHE A 150 -14.51 -11.27 -6.84
CA PHE A 150 -15.60 -12.02 -6.20
C PHE A 150 -16.26 -13.00 -7.17
N LEU A 151 -16.62 -12.56 -8.39
CA LEU A 151 -17.22 -13.44 -9.40
C LEU A 151 -16.29 -14.59 -9.79
N ALA A 152 -14.99 -14.32 -9.95
CA ALA A 152 -13.99 -15.31 -10.28
C ALA A 152 -13.81 -16.37 -9.18
N VAL A 153 -13.74 -15.93 -7.91
CA VAL A 153 -13.64 -16.83 -6.74
C VAL A 153 -14.91 -17.66 -6.55
N SER A 154 -16.08 -17.10 -6.88
CA SER A 154 -17.35 -17.82 -6.87
C SER A 154 -17.55 -18.79 -8.03
N HIS A 155 -16.58 -18.90 -8.95
CA HIS A 155 -16.64 -19.77 -10.14
C HIS A 155 -17.84 -19.51 -11.05
N LEU A 156 -18.40 -18.29 -11.02
CA LEU A 156 -19.46 -17.89 -11.95
C LEU A 156 -18.84 -17.57 -13.31
N LYS A 157 -19.50 -17.98 -14.38
CA LYS A 157 -19.11 -17.58 -15.73
C LYS A 157 -19.58 -16.15 -15.97
N TYR A 158 -18.69 -15.27 -16.41
CA TYR A 158 -19.04 -13.88 -16.69
C TYR A 158 -18.28 -13.30 -17.91
N GLU A 159 -18.80 -12.19 -18.44
CA GLU A 159 -18.19 -11.34 -19.46
C GLU A 159 -18.06 -9.92 -18.90
N PRO A 160 -16.84 -9.37 -18.77
CA PRO A 160 -16.64 -7.99 -18.32
C PRO A 160 -16.80 -6.97 -19.46
N ASP A 161 -17.03 -5.70 -19.08
CA ASP A 161 -17.02 -4.52 -19.96
C ASP A 161 -17.87 -4.66 -21.24
N ILE A 162 -19.09 -5.17 -21.09
CA ILE A 162 -19.99 -5.38 -22.23
C ILE A 162 -20.69 -4.09 -22.67
N PHE A 163 -21.03 -4.03 -23.95
CA PHE A 163 -21.82 -2.95 -24.54
C PHE A 163 -23.11 -3.52 -25.12
N LEU A 164 -24.25 -2.90 -24.81
CA LEU A 164 -25.55 -3.27 -25.34
C LEU A 164 -26.20 -2.10 -26.05
N LYS A 165 -26.95 -2.40 -27.10
CA LYS A 165 -27.78 -1.42 -27.78
C LYS A 165 -29.02 -1.13 -26.93
N GLY A 166 -29.14 0.11 -26.46
CA GLY A 166 -30.28 0.62 -25.72
C GLY A 166 -31.49 0.97 -26.60
N ASP A 167 -32.62 1.19 -25.94
CA ASP A 167 -33.93 1.45 -26.54
C ASP A 167 -33.98 2.74 -27.36
N PHE A 168 -33.03 3.66 -27.11
CA PHE A 168 -32.93 4.95 -27.80
C PHE A 168 -31.75 5.02 -28.79
N ASP A 169 -31.35 3.87 -29.34
CA ASP A 169 -30.26 3.73 -30.32
C ASP A 169 -28.89 4.20 -29.79
N ASN A 170 -28.72 4.24 -28.48
CA ASN A 170 -27.46 4.50 -27.79
C ASN A 170 -26.76 3.20 -27.39
N GLU A 171 -25.43 3.21 -27.36
CA GLU A 171 -24.67 2.12 -26.71
C GLU A 171 -24.58 2.37 -25.20
N VAL A 172 -24.97 1.37 -24.42
CA VAL A 172 -24.92 1.38 -22.96
C VAL A 172 -23.83 0.43 -22.51
N LYS A 173 -22.80 0.97 -21.84
CA LYS A 173 -21.76 0.18 -21.20
C LYS A 173 -22.27 -0.38 -19.87
N LEU A 174 -22.03 -1.67 -19.65
CA LEU A 174 -22.22 -2.34 -18.36
C LEU A 174 -20.93 -2.99 -17.89
N ASP A 175 -20.83 -3.18 -16.58
CA ASP A 175 -19.60 -3.72 -15.99
C ASP A 175 -19.50 -5.23 -16.22
N PHE A 176 -20.59 -5.99 -16.05
CA PHE A 176 -20.57 -7.44 -16.28
C PHE A 176 -21.88 -7.98 -16.85
N ARG A 177 -21.77 -9.08 -17.59
CA ARG A 177 -22.84 -10.06 -17.80
C ARG A 177 -22.44 -11.36 -17.12
N VAL A 178 -23.27 -11.86 -16.23
CA VAL A 178 -23.05 -13.07 -15.43
C VAL A 178 -24.05 -14.14 -15.85
N TYR A 179 -23.58 -15.37 -15.98
CA TYR A 179 -24.37 -16.53 -16.39
C TYR A 179 -24.61 -17.44 -15.19
N GLY A 180 -25.82 -17.38 -14.63
CA GLY A 180 -26.33 -18.33 -13.66
C GLY A 180 -26.88 -19.59 -14.32
N GLU A 181 -27.45 -20.50 -13.52
CA GLU A 181 -28.04 -21.74 -14.02
C GLU A 181 -29.27 -21.50 -14.90
N ASN A 182 -30.16 -20.59 -14.48
CA ASN A 182 -31.41 -20.29 -15.17
C ASN A 182 -31.55 -18.81 -15.54
N VAL A 183 -30.71 -17.94 -14.99
CA VAL A 183 -30.79 -16.49 -15.20
C VAL A 183 -29.49 -15.93 -15.77
N ILE A 184 -29.61 -15.06 -16.78
CA ILE A 184 -28.53 -14.18 -17.20
C ILE A 184 -28.69 -12.86 -16.46
N SER A 185 -27.68 -12.44 -15.71
CA SER A 185 -27.67 -11.20 -14.95
C SER A 185 -26.78 -10.15 -15.61
N LEU A 186 -27.30 -8.94 -15.77
CA LEU A 186 -26.56 -7.74 -16.14
C LEU A 186 -26.22 -6.97 -14.88
N VAL A 187 -24.94 -6.74 -14.63
CA VAL A 187 -24.44 -6.20 -13.37
C VAL A 187 -23.79 -4.84 -13.60
N GLN A 188 -24.15 -3.87 -12.76
CA GLN A 188 -23.49 -2.57 -12.70
C GLN A 188 -23.01 -2.28 -11.27
N SER A 189 -21.77 -1.87 -11.14
CA SER A 189 -21.17 -1.43 -9.90
C SER A 189 -21.51 0.04 -9.61
N LEU A 190 -21.77 0.34 -8.35
CA LEU A 190 -22.02 1.68 -7.82
C LEU A 190 -20.99 1.97 -6.73
N SER A 191 -19.93 2.68 -7.09
CA SER A 191 -18.94 3.21 -6.15
C SER A 191 -18.79 4.71 -6.32
N SER A 192 -19.06 5.48 -5.27
CA SER A 192 -18.78 6.92 -5.26
C SER A 192 -18.51 7.46 -3.86
N ARG A 193 -17.31 8.02 -3.65
CA ARG A 193 -16.93 8.71 -2.39
C ARG A 193 -17.48 10.15 -2.32
N SER A 194 -17.64 10.79 -3.48
CA SER A 194 -18.31 12.08 -3.67
C SER A 194 -19.28 11.94 -4.86
N ASN A 195 -20.33 12.75 -4.95
CA ASN A 195 -21.29 12.72 -6.06
C ASN A 195 -22.09 11.41 -6.25
N SER A 196 -22.32 10.64 -5.17
CA SER A 196 -23.13 9.40 -5.20
C SER A 196 -24.47 9.56 -5.90
N HIS A 197 -25.17 10.67 -5.67
CA HIS A 197 -26.43 10.99 -6.34
C HIS A 197 -26.32 11.08 -7.88
N ILE A 198 -25.23 11.67 -8.40
CA ILE A 198 -25.02 11.81 -9.84
C ILE A 198 -24.77 10.43 -10.47
N VAL A 199 -23.92 9.63 -9.84
CA VAL A 199 -23.60 8.27 -10.30
C VAL A 199 -24.84 7.37 -10.24
N SER A 200 -25.63 7.42 -9.16
CA SER A 200 -26.89 6.68 -9.06
C SER A 200 -27.89 7.05 -10.16
N ASN A 201 -28.01 8.35 -10.49
CA ASN A 201 -28.86 8.80 -11.59
C ASN A 201 -28.36 8.29 -12.95
N GLU A 202 -27.05 8.22 -13.16
CA GLU A 202 -26.46 7.67 -14.37
C GLU A 202 -26.77 6.18 -14.51
N ILE A 203 -26.59 5.39 -13.45
CA ILE A 203 -26.93 3.95 -13.45
C ILE A 203 -28.42 3.75 -13.70
N PHE A 204 -29.28 4.55 -13.05
CA PHE A 204 -30.72 4.51 -13.32
C PHE A 204 -31.04 4.75 -14.80
N ARG A 205 -30.40 5.74 -15.43
CA ARG A 205 -30.56 6.02 -16.87
C ARG A 205 -30.12 4.82 -17.71
N ARG A 206 -28.97 4.21 -17.40
CA ARG A 206 -28.49 2.99 -18.10
C ARG A 206 -29.50 1.85 -18.01
N TRP A 207 -30.06 1.60 -16.83
CA TRP A 207 -31.10 0.57 -16.67
C TRP A 207 -32.40 0.90 -17.39
N TYR A 208 -32.78 2.17 -17.42
CA TYR A 208 -33.97 2.61 -18.14
C TYR A 208 -33.80 2.43 -19.65
N ASP A 209 -32.63 2.79 -20.19
CA ASP A 209 -32.31 2.62 -21.61
C ASP A 209 -32.22 1.14 -22.03
N LEU A 210 -31.97 0.24 -21.09
CA LEU A 210 -31.91 -1.21 -21.35
C LEU A 210 -33.21 -1.94 -20.99
N LYS A 211 -34.30 -1.25 -20.69
CA LYS A 211 -35.52 -1.86 -20.16
C LYS A 211 -36.09 -2.98 -21.05
N SER A 212 -35.90 -2.95 -22.37
CA SER A 212 -36.27 -4.06 -23.26
C SER A 212 -35.64 -5.41 -22.91
N TYR A 213 -34.46 -5.44 -22.29
CA TYR A 213 -33.75 -6.65 -21.88
C TYR A 213 -34.28 -7.26 -20.57
N LYS A 214 -35.19 -6.60 -19.84
CA LYS A 214 -35.73 -7.08 -18.55
C LYS A 214 -36.38 -8.47 -18.62
N ASN A 215 -36.89 -8.85 -19.79
CA ASN A 215 -37.54 -10.15 -19.98
C ASN A 215 -36.54 -11.29 -20.23
N SER A 216 -35.33 -10.98 -20.70
CA SER A 216 -34.28 -11.95 -21.00
C SER A 216 -33.16 -11.95 -19.95
N SER A 217 -33.07 -10.90 -19.14
CA SER A 217 -31.98 -10.74 -18.19
C SER A 217 -32.42 -10.00 -16.93
N GLN A 218 -31.88 -10.43 -15.80
CA GLN A 218 -32.02 -9.75 -14.52
C GLN A 218 -31.05 -8.56 -14.48
N PHE A 219 -31.47 -7.44 -13.89
CA PHE A 219 -30.59 -6.30 -13.66
C PHE A 219 -30.19 -6.27 -12.19
N VAL A 220 -28.90 -6.16 -11.92
CA VAL A 220 -28.33 -6.14 -10.57
C VAL A 220 -27.43 -4.92 -10.43
N THR A 221 -27.70 -4.10 -9.43
CA THR A 221 -26.79 -3.02 -9.02
C THR A 221 -26.08 -3.46 -7.75
N VAL A 222 -24.75 -3.56 -7.81
CA VAL A 222 -23.93 -3.86 -6.63
C VAL A 222 -23.30 -2.57 -6.15
N TYR A 223 -23.47 -2.17 -4.89
CA TYR A 223 -22.94 -0.90 -4.39
C TYR A 223 -21.95 -1.08 -3.24
N ASP A 224 -20.96 -0.17 -3.15
CA ASP A 224 -19.91 -0.22 -2.14
C ASP A 224 -20.43 0.23 -0.77
N GLN A 225 -20.62 -0.70 0.17
CA GLN A 225 -21.08 -0.41 1.53
C GLN A 225 -19.96 0.03 2.48
N THR A 226 -18.72 0.17 2.01
CA THR A 226 -17.59 0.66 2.83
C THR A 226 -17.84 2.10 3.30
N TYR A 227 -18.62 2.88 2.53
CA TYR A 227 -18.94 4.27 2.83
C TYR A 227 -20.45 4.50 2.87
N ASN A 228 -20.92 5.23 3.89
CA ASN A 228 -22.34 5.59 4.01
C ASN A 228 -22.66 6.88 3.24
N THR A 229 -22.47 6.86 1.91
CA THR A 229 -22.61 8.04 1.04
C THR A 229 -23.86 8.03 0.17
N TYR A 230 -24.61 6.92 0.12
CA TYR A 230 -25.80 6.78 -0.71
C TYR A 230 -27.05 7.20 0.05
N ARG A 231 -27.94 7.93 -0.63
CA ARG A 231 -29.23 8.35 -0.06
C ARG A 231 -30.23 7.21 -0.22
N ASP A 232 -31.10 7.03 0.77
CA ASP A 232 -32.18 6.04 0.72
C ASP A 232 -33.06 6.19 -0.53
N ASP A 233 -33.32 7.44 -0.95
CA ASP A 233 -34.11 7.72 -2.14
C ASP A 233 -33.43 7.26 -3.44
N ASP A 234 -32.10 7.34 -3.52
CA ASP A 234 -31.34 6.87 -4.69
C ASP A 234 -31.38 5.34 -4.77
N ILE A 235 -31.23 4.66 -3.63
CA ILE A 235 -31.33 3.20 -3.53
C ILE A 235 -32.73 2.72 -3.89
N LYS A 236 -33.78 3.34 -3.32
CA LYS A 236 -35.18 3.03 -3.64
C LYS A 236 -35.46 3.20 -5.12
N ARG A 237 -34.99 4.29 -5.73
CA ARG A 237 -35.20 4.54 -7.16
C ARG A 237 -34.50 3.51 -8.03
N LEU A 238 -33.28 3.09 -7.69
CA LEU A 238 -32.58 2.01 -8.39
C LEU A 238 -33.30 0.66 -8.24
N SER A 239 -33.95 0.43 -7.09
CA SER A 239 -34.69 -0.80 -6.81
C SER A 239 -35.94 -1.00 -7.68
N GLU A 240 -36.46 0.07 -8.29
CA GLU A 240 -37.56 0.00 -9.28
C GLU A 240 -37.13 -0.71 -10.58
N LEU A 241 -35.84 -0.66 -10.92
CA LEU A 241 -35.31 -1.21 -12.17
C LEU A 241 -34.30 -2.34 -11.97
N SER A 242 -33.71 -2.52 -10.79
CA SER A 242 -32.68 -3.53 -10.56
C SER A 242 -32.79 -4.11 -9.14
N VAL A 243 -32.28 -5.32 -8.95
CA VAL A 243 -31.99 -5.83 -7.60
C VAL A 243 -30.77 -5.07 -7.09
N VAL A 244 -30.88 -4.38 -5.94
CA VAL A 244 -29.80 -3.56 -5.39
C VAL A 244 -29.23 -4.24 -4.16
N LEU A 245 -27.95 -4.61 -4.20
CA LEU A 245 -27.27 -5.37 -3.15
C LEU A 245 -25.94 -4.71 -2.80
N GLY A 246 -25.56 -4.74 -1.54
CA GLY A 246 -24.39 -4.06 -1.04
C GLY A 246 -23.22 -4.99 -0.73
N PHE A 247 -22.05 -4.64 -1.26
CA PHE A 247 -20.82 -5.39 -1.07
C PHE A 247 -19.91 -4.67 -0.05
N PRO A 248 -19.20 -5.39 0.85
CA PRO A 248 -19.10 -6.86 0.96
C PRO A 248 -20.11 -7.51 1.91
N LYS A 249 -21.05 -6.78 2.54
CA LYS A 249 -21.87 -7.38 3.61
C LYS A 249 -22.93 -8.35 3.08
N GLU A 250 -23.40 -8.18 1.85
CA GLU A 250 -24.46 -8.99 1.24
C GLU A 250 -23.92 -9.96 0.16
N GLN A 251 -22.68 -10.45 0.33
CA GLN A 251 -22.03 -11.36 -0.62
C GLN A 251 -22.83 -12.63 -0.90
N GLU A 252 -23.44 -13.21 0.12
CA GLU A 252 -24.25 -14.43 -0.02
C GLU A 252 -25.49 -14.16 -0.86
N GLN A 253 -26.20 -13.05 -0.61
CA GLN A 253 -27.36 -12.66 -1.41
C GLN A 253 -27.00 -12.31 -2.85
N ILE A 254 -25.82 -11.70 -3.07
CA ILE A 254 -25.32 -11.43 -4.42
C ILE A 254 -25.09 -12.77 -5.15
N LEU A 255 -24.43 -13.73 -4.50
CA LEU A 255 -24.17 -15.03 -5.11
C LEU A 255 -25.46 -15.77 -5.43
N GLU A 256 -26.42 -15.84 -4.49
CA GLU A 256 -27.72 -16.45 -4.70
C GLU A 256 -28.48 -15.80 -5.86
N SER A 257 -28.46 -14.47 -5.95
CA SER A 257 -29.15 -13.72 -7.00
C SER A 257 -28.52 -13.94 -8.39
N LEU A 258 -27.20 -14.14 -8.46
CA LEU A 258 -26.46 -14.31 -9.71
C LEU A 258 -26.35 -15.77 -10.18
N ALA A 259 -26.35 -16.72 -9.25
CA ALA A 259 -26.21 -18.15 -9.56
C ALA A 259 -27.53 -18.84 -9.97
N ALA A 260 -28.67 -18.24 -9.63
CA ALA A 260 -30.01 -18.75 -9.95
C ALA A 260 -30.22 -19.05 -11.45
#